data_AF-A0A4U7E9E5-F1
#
_entry.id   AF-A0A4U7E9E5-F1
#
_cell.length_a   1.000
_cell.length_b   1.000
_cell.length_c   1.000
_cell.angle_alpha   90.00
_cell.angle_beta   90.00
_cell.angle_gamma   90.00
#
_symmetry.space_group_name_H-M   'P 1'
#
loop_
_entity.id
_entity.type
_entity.pdbx_description
1 polymer ?
#
loop_
_entity_poly.entity_id
_entity_poly.type
_entity_poly.pdbx_seq_one_letter_code
_entity_poly.pdbx_strand_id
1 'polypeptide(L)'
;MTDPSSGDRATDGGVSDEFDDVGPDAVGDADGSGGGAGSPGVAVATALLLGVLGPVIALASGVAVFAIDSLTGGLSLVASVVLTLVFGQYVAFGGLAVGYLAWRGFDREGIVSYLGVRVPSLKEIGIVLGSWVVILILILVVSTIVQLLGTETAANQSAELAMGNPAIIPLFVAASFLVIGPCEEILYRGVVQGRLRESLPAAPSIALAAAIFATIHVMALTGGLSARLTTISILFVPSLVFGAVYEYTENLVVPALLHGLHNAVIFTVLYVTVTQVDPNELPTVLGFFPV
;
A
#
# COMPACT_ATOMS: atom_id res chain seq x y z
N MET A 1 -73.47 37.50 13.78
CA MET A 1 -72.59 36.81 14.73
C MET A 1 -72.89 35.32 14.61
N THR A 2 -71.90 34.58 14.13
CA THR A 2 -71.94 33.20 13.66
C THR A 2 -71.17 32.29 14.62
N ASP A 3 -71.75 31.14 14.97
CA ASP A 3 -71.17 29.78 14.98
C ASP A 3 -72.31 28.79 15.36
N PRO A 4 -72.32 27.47 15.05
CA PRO A 4 -71.22 26.54 15.34
C PRO A 4 -70.97 25.34 14.38
N SER A 5 -69.73 24.84 14.44
CA SER A 5 -69.31 23.43 14.60
C SER A 5 -69.68 22.32 13.60
N SER A 6 -68.59 21.68 13.11
CA SER A 6 -68.29 20.24 13.07
C SER A 6 -69.14 19.27 12.23
N GLY A 7 -68.47 18.50 11.36
CA GLY A 7 -69.01 17.28 10.78
C GLY A 7 -68.08 16.64 9.75
N ASP A 8 -67.19 15.77 10.23
CA ASP A 8 -66.32 14.89 9.44
C ASP A 8 -67.17 13.78 8.76
N ARG A 9 -66.89 13.45 7.49
CA ARG A 9 -67.42 12.26 6.80
C ARG A 9 -66.38 11.71 5.81
N ALA A 10 -65.94 10.49 6.10
CA ALA A 10 -65.21 9.62 5.19
C ALA A 10 -66.16 8.93 4.19
N THR A 11 -65.70 8.77 2.95
CA THR A 11 -66.18 7.81 1.94
C THR A 11 -64.95 7.39 1.14
N ASP A 12 -64.43 6.18 1.32
CA ASP A 12 -64.79 4.91 0.66
C ASP A 12 -64.12 4.74 -0.72
N GLY A 13 -63.62 3.53 -0.93
CA GLY A 13 -62.68 3.13 -1.95
C GLY A 13 -63.27 3.10 -3.36
N GLY A 14 -62.39 3.34 -4.32
CA GLY A 14 -62.62 3.11 -5.73
C GLY A 14 -61.27 2.99 -6.43
N VAL A 15 -60.81 1.76 -6.65
CA VAL A 15 -59.69 1.44 -7.52
C VAL A 15 -60.23 1.42 -8.95
N SER A 16 -59.60 2.15 -9.85
CA SER A 16 -59.68 1.90 -11.29
C SER A 16 -58.28 2.02 -11.88
N ASP A 17 -57.73 0.87 -12.26
CA ASP A 17 -56.55 0.73 -13.10
C ASP A 17 -56.84 1.28 -14.49
N GLU A 18 -56.02 2.22 -14.95
CA GLU A 18 -55.91 2.50 -16.38
C GLU A 18 -54.44 2.86 -16.69
N PHE A 19 -53.79 1.92 -17.37
CA PHE A 19 -52.51 2.08 -18.04
C PHE A 19 -52.68 2.98 -19.26
N ASP A 20 -51.72 3.88 -19.48
CA ASP A 20 -51.24 4.47 -20.74
C ASP A 20 -50.43 5.73 -20.33
N ASP A 21 -49.24 6.06 -20.81
CA ASP A 21 -48.56 5.76 -22.06
C ASP A 21 -47.06 6.04 -21.86
N VAL A 22 -46.18 5.12 -22.30
CA VAL A 22 -44.73 5.31 -22.29
C VAL A 22 -44.35 6.09 -23.55
N GLY A 23 -44.06 7.39 -23.38
CA GLY A 23 -43.51 8.21 -24.46
C GLY A 23 -42.07 7.79 -24.81
N PRO A 24 -41.75 7.50 -26.08
CA PRO A 24 -40.39 7.23 -26.51
C PRO A 24 -39.81 8.52 -27.10
N ASP A 25 -38.97 9.24 -26.36
CA ASP A 25 -38.10 10.23 -26.99
C ASP A 25 -36.76 10.41 -26.23
N ALA A 26 -35.72 10.07 -26.98
CA ALA A 26 -34.44 10.76 -27.10
C ALA A 26 -33.53 10.88 -25.87
N VAL A 27 -32.50 10.02 -25.87
CA VAL A 27 -31.07 10.35 -25.73
C VAL A 27 -30.77 11.76 -25.18
N GLY A 28 -30.44 11.79 -23.90
CA GLY A 28 -29.64 12.84 -23.30
C GLY A 28 -28.48 12.17 -22.57
N ASP A 29 -27.42 11.83 -23.31
CA ASP A 29 -26.10 11.68 -22.72
C ASP A 29 -25.76 13.00 -22.05
N ALA A 30 -26.05 13.08 -20.75
CA ALA A 30 -25.56 14.15 -19.90
C ALA A 30 -24.06 13.90 -19.69
N ASP A 31 -23.28 14.23 -20.72
CA ASP A 31 -21.86 14.54 -20.62
C ASP A 31 -21.72 15.76 -19.70
N GLY A 32 -21.64 15.46 -18.41
CA GLY A 32 -21.52 16.42 -17.33
C GLY A 32 -20.06 16.59 -16.92
N SER A 33 -19.40 17.56 -17.55
CA SER A 33 -18.19 18.26 -17.10
C SER A 33 -16.85 17.52 -17.16
N GLY A 34 -16.26 17.51 -18.37
CA GLY A 34 -14.85 17.24 -18.64
C GLY A 34 -13.90 18.29 -18.05
N GLY A 35 -13.67 18.22 -16.74
CA GLY A 35 -12.63 18.96 -16.04
C GLY A 35 -11.46 18.06 -15.63
N GLY A 36 -10.53 17.77 -16.57
CA GLY A 36 -9.16 17.37 -16.23
C GLY A 36 -8.83 15.88 -16.09
N ALA A 37 -9.70 14.94 -16.49
CA ALA A 37 -9.33 13.53 -16.52
C ALA A 37 -8.33 13.28 -17.66
N GLY A 38 -7.03 13.24 -17.35
CA GLY A 38 -6.00 12.82 -18.28
C GLY A 38 -6.31 11.43 -18.86
N SER A 39 -5.87 11.15 -20.09
CA SER A 39 -6.18 9.87 -20.73
C SER A 39 -5.72 8.69 -19.86
N PRO A 40 -6.48 7.57 -19.80
CA PRO A 40 -6.09 6.40 -19.01
C PRO A 40 -4.68 5.91 -19.29
N GLY A 41 -4.22 6.00 -20.54
CA GLY A 41 -2.85 5.67 -20.92
C GLY A 41 -1.80 6.57 -20.27
N VAL A 42 -2.06 7.88 -20.15
CA VAL A 42 -1.17 8.82 -19.45
C VAL A 42 -1.14 8.52 -17.95
N ALA A 43 -2.28 8.19 -17.34
CA ALA A 43 -2.33 7.81 -15.93
C ALA A 43 -1.50 6.55 -15.66
N VAL A 44 -1.66 5.51 -16.48
CA VAL A 44 -0.89 4.26 -16.38
C VAL A 44 0.61 4.51 -16.59
N ALA A 45 0.98 5.24 -17.64
CA ALA A 45 2.39 5.57 -17.90
C ALA A 45 3.02 6.37 -16.76
N THR A 46 2.29 7.34 -16.20
CA THR A 46 2.74 8.15 -15.06
C THR A 46 2.91 7.28 -13.80
N ALA A 47 1.94 6.42 -13.51
CA ALA A 47 1.97 5.50 -12.38
C ALA A 47 3.16 4.53 -12.47
N LEU A 48 3.41 3.95 -13.66
CA LEU A 48 4.57 3.10 -13.92
C LEU A 48 5.90 3.87 -13.73
N LEU A 49 6.00 5.06 -14.32
CA LEU A 49 7.20 5.89 -14.21
C LEU A 49 7.51 6.22 -12.74
N LEU A 50 6.53 6.73 -11.99
CA LEU A 50 6.72 7.11 -10.59
C LEU A 50 7.01 5.89 -9.70
N GLY A 51 6.32 4.78 -9.94
CA GLY A 51 6.51 3.54 -9.20
C GLY A 51 7.91 2.93 -9.37
N VAL A 52 8.53 3.09 -10.54
CA VAL A 52 9.91 2.65 -10.83
C VAL A 52 10.94 3.69 -10.38
N LEU A 53 10.64 4.98 -10.49
CA LEU A 53 11.58 6.05 -10.19
C LEU A 53 11.99 6.08 -8.71
N GLY A 54 11.09 5.75 -7.78
CA GLY A 54 11.41 5.65 -6.36
C GLY A 54 12.58 4.69 -6.07
N PRO A 55 12.46 3.39 -6.43
CA PRO A 55 13.56 2.42 -6.33
C PRO A 55 14.84 2.85 -7.06
N VAL A 56 14.75 3.50 -8.23
CA VAL A 56 15.92 4.03 -8.94
C VAL A 56 16.63 5.12 -8.12
N ILE A 57 15.89 6.04 -7.52
CA ILE A 57 16.45 7.06 -6.62
C ILE A 57 17.04 6.41 -5.37
N ALA A 58 16.40 5.37 -4.82
CA ALA A 58 16.92 4.64 -3.66
C ALA A 58 18.25 3.94 -3.97
N LEU A 59 18.39 3.33 -5.14
CA LEU A 59 19.65 2.72 -5.59
C LEU A 59 20.74 3.76 -5.82
N ALA A 60 20.41 4.89 -6.47
CA ALA A 60 21.34 6.00 -6.64
C ALA A 60 21.78 6.58 -5.29
N SER A 61 20.87 6.62 -4.32
CA SER A 61 21.17 7.03 -2.95
C SER A 61 22.15 6.10 -2.25
N GLY A 62 22.14 4.79 -2.56
CA GLY A 62 23.14 3.84 -2.07
C GLY A 62 24.57 4.24 -2.46
N VAL A 63 24.77 4.80 -3.65
CA VAL A 63 26.06 5.34 -4.09
C VAL A 63 26.48 6.54 -3.23
N ALA A 64 25.54 7.42 -2.88
CA ALA A 64 25.81 8.56 -2.00
C ALA A 64 26.19 8.09 -0.59
N VAL A 65 25.48 7.10 -0.03
CA VAL A 65 25.82 6.50 1.27
C VAL A 65 27.21 5.87 1.23
N PHE A 66 27.55 5.13 0.18
CA PHE A 66 28.88 4.55 -0.01
C PHE A 66 29.98 5.62 -0.12
N ALA A 67 29.71 6.73 -0.81
CA ALA A 67 30.65 7.84 -0.89
C ALA A 67 30.88 8.50 0.48
N ILE A 68 29.82 8.70 1.27
CA ILE A 68 29.91 9.22 2.65
C ILE A 68 30.73 8.26 3.52
N ASP A 69 30.46 6.97 3.43
CA ASP A 69 31.22 5.92 4.13
C ASP A 69 32.73 6.01 3.83
N SER A 70 33.07 6.08 2.54
CA SER A 70 34.45 6.19 2.08
C SER A 70 35.13 7.49 2.55
N LEU A 71 34.42 8.62 2.53
CA LEU A 71 34.96 9.94 2.89
C LEU A 71 35.13 10.13 4.41
N THR A 72 34.30 9.45 5.21
CA THR A 72 34.32 9.54 6.67
C THR A 72 35.27 8.54 7.32
N GLY A 73 35.90 7.66 6.53
CA GLY A 73 36.82 6.63 7.01
C GLY A 73 36.11 5.39 7.57
N GLY A 74 34.85 5.15 7.16
CA GLY A 74 34.01 4.05 7.58
C GLY A 74 32.93 4.47 8.58
N LEU A 75 31.68 4.24 8.21
CA LEU A 75 30.51 4.40 9.05
C LEU A 75 30.28 3.15 9.91
N SER A 76 29.66 3.34 11.08
CA SER A 76 29.09 2.22 11.81
C SER A 76 27.91 1.63 11.03
N LEU A 77 27.63 0.33 11.21
CA LEU A 77 26.49 -0.33 10.58
C LEU A 77 25.18 0.42 10.82
N VAL A 78 24.95 0.87 12.06
CA VAL A 78 23.74 1.65 12.42
C VAL A 78 23.68 2.96 11.64
N ALA A 79 24.78 3.69 11.52
CA ALA A 79 24.82 4.93 10.75
C ALA A 79 24.52 4.68 9.27
N SER A 80 25.11 3.64 8.67
CA SER A 80 24.86 3.25 7.27
C SER A 80 23.40 2.86 7.04
N VAL A 81 22.80 2.09 7.96
CA VAL A 81 21.38 1.71 7.89
C VAL A 81 20.48 2.94 8.01
N VAL A 82 20.75 3.84 8.96
CA VAL A 82 19.97 5.07 9.14
C VAL A 82 20.06 5.95 7.89
N LEU A 83 21.25 6.16 7.32
CA LEU A 83 21.39 6.93 6.09
C LEU A 83 20.68 6.26 4.91
N THR A 84 20.77 4.94 4.80
CA THR A 84 20.05 4.18 3.77
C THR A 84 18.54 4.31 3.92
N LEU A 85 18.00 4.27 5.14
CA LEU A 85 16.59 4.53 5.39
C LEU A 85 16.21 5.98 5.06
N VAL A 86 17.03 6.97 5.44
CA VAL A 86 16.73 8.38 5.16
C VAL A 86 16.69 8.65 3.66
N PHE A 87 17.76 8.32 2.93
CA PHE A 87 17.78 8.60 1.50
C PHE A 87 16.90 7.62 0.72
N GLY A 88 16.96 6.34 1.07
CA GLY A 88 16.23 5.29 0.39
C GLY A 88 14.73 5.30 0.66
N GLN A 89 14.22 5.97 1.70
CA GLN A 89 12.77 6.03 1.97
C GLN A 89 12.26 7.47 1.97
N TYR A 90 12.78 8.34 2.85
CA TYR A 90 12.28 9.72 2.93
C TYR A 90 12.57 10.53 1.67
N VAL A 91 13.73 10.37 1.04
CA VAL A 91 14.03 11.09 -0.21
C VAL A 91 13.43 10.37 -1.40
N ALA A 92 13.73 9.08 -1.56
CA ALA A 92 13.38 8.33 -2.76
C ALA A 92 11.88 8.06 -2.94
N PHE A 93 11.14 7.79 -1.85
CA PHE A 93 9.71 7.48 -1.93
C PHE A 93 8.87 8.67 -1.45
N GLY A 94 9.05 9.09 -0.20
CA GLY A 94 8.29 10.20 0.38
C GLY A 94 8.53 11.52 -0.35
N GLY A 95 9.79 11.86 -0.58
CA GLY A 95 10.23 13.08 -1.24
C GLY A 95 9.85 13.11 -2.72
N LEU A 96 9.99 11.98 -3.43
CA LEU A 96 9.50 11.85 -4.81
C LEU A 96 7.98 12.09 -4.88
N ALA A 97 7.21 11.45 -4.00
CA ALA A 97 5.75 11.56 -4.01
C ALA A 97 5.28 12.98 -3.68
N VAL A 98 5.80 13.58 -2.61
CA VAL A 98 5.50 14.97 -2.23
C VAL A 98 5.98 15.95 -3.31
N GLY A 99 7.18 15.75 -3.86
CA GLY A 99 7.74 16.56 -4.93
C GLY A 99 6.92 16.48 -6.22
N TYR A 100 6.42 15.29 -6.57
CA TYR A 100 5.52 15.09 -7.70
C TYR A 100 4.19 15.84 -7.50
N LEU A 101 3.57 15.73 -6.33
CA LEU A 101 2.32 16.45 -6.05
C LEU A 101 2.52 17.96 -6.01
N ALA A 102 3.62 18.44 -5.42
CA ALA A 102 3.98 19.86 -5.45
C ALA A 102 4.22 20.36 -6.88
N TRP A 103 4.89 19.56 -7.73
CA TRP A 103 5.07 19.88 -9.15
C TRP A 103 3.73 19.92 -9.92
N ARG A 104 2.74 19.13 -9.51
CA ARG A 104 1.36 19.22 -10.02
C ARG A 104 0.58 20.44 -9.52
N GLY A 105 1.18 21.28 -8.68
CA GLY A 105 0.58 22.51 -8.17
C GLY A 105 -0.22 22.36 -6.89
N PHE A 106 -0.13 21.21 -6.20
CA PHE A 106 -0.73 21.06 -4.87
C PHE A 106 0.11 21.80 -3.83
N ASP A 107 -0.54 22.64 -3.03
CA ASP A 107 0.07 23.20 -1.83
C ASP A 107 0.04 22.18 -0.67
N ARG A 108 0.50 22.57 0.51
CA ARG A 108 0.60 21.67 1.66
C ARG A 108 -0.76 21.07 2.06
N GLU A 109 -1.79 21.89 2.09
CA GLU A 109 -3.14 21.45 2.46
C GLU A 109 -3.74 20.54 1.37
N GLY A 110 -3.53 20.89 0.11
CA GLY A 110 -3.89 20.09 -1.04
C GLY A 110 -3.21 18.72 -1.05
N ILE A 111 -1.92 18.62 -0.70
CA ILE A 111 -1.21 17.34 -0.59
C ILE A 111 -1.81 16.49 0.52
N VAL A 112 -2.04 17.07 1.71
CA VAL A 112 -2.64 16.36 2.85
C VAL A 112 -4.04 15.84 2.49
N SER A 113 -4.84 16.66 1.81
CA SER A 113 -6.18 16.27 1.35
C SER A 113 -6.14 15.21 0.25
N TYR A 114 -5.25 15.35 -0.73
CA TYR A 114 -5.10 14.39 -1.83
C TYR A 114 -4.70 13.00 -1.34
N LEU A 115 -3.81 12.97 -0.35
CA LEU A 115 -3.36 11.74 0.30
C LEU A 115 -4.34 11.25 1.39
N GLY A 116 -5.35 12.02 1.77
CA GLY A 116 -6.25 11.65 2.88
C GLY A 116 -5.53 11.49 4.22
N VAL A 117 -4.47 12.26 4.51
CA VAL A 117 -3.71 12.09 5.76
C VAL A 117 -4.52 12.60 6.95
N ARG A 118 -5.03 11.68 7.77
CA ARG A 118 -5.80 11.99 8.98
C ARG A 118 -5.58 10.96 10.08
N VAL A 119 -5.79 11.37 11.33
CA VAL A 119 -5.70 10.44 12.48
C VAL A 119 -6.75 9.34 12.32
N PRO A 120 -6.37 8.04 12.40
CA PRO A 120 -7.33 6.94 12.31
C PRO A 120 -8.31 6.95 13.47
N SER A 121 -9.58 6.68 13.18
CA SER A 121 -10.59 6.35 14.18
C SER A 121 -10.33 4.98 14.80
N LEU A 122 -10.96 4.69 15.95
CA LEU A 122 -10.88 3.36 16.58
C LEU A 122 -11.36 2.23 15.64
N LYS A 123 -12.38 2.51 14.81
CA LYS A 123 -12.85 1.57 13.78
C LYS A 123 -11.73 1.26 12.79
N GLU A 124 -10.99 2.27 12.35
CA GLU A 124 -9.89 2.11 11.40
C GLU A 124 -8.68 1.40 12.02
N ILE A 125 -8.41 1.60 13.32
CA ILE A 125 -7.44 0.76 14.04
C ILE A 125 -7.89 -0.71 14.07
N GLY A 126 -9.19 -0.97 14.26
CA GLY A 126 -9.76 -2.30 14.10
C GLY A 126 -9.58 -2.87 12.69
N ILE A 127 -9.69 -2.03 11.65
CA ILE A 127 -9.41 -2.41 10.25
C ILE A 127 -7.93 -2.76 10.07
N VAL A 128 -7.00 -1.99 10.62
CA VAL A 128 -5.56 -2.33 10.58
C VAL A 128 -5.33 -3.74 11.11
N LEU A 129 -5.85 -4.05 12.30
CA LEU A 129 -5.65 -5.37 12.92
C LEU A 129 -6.36 -6.49 12.15
N GLY A 130 -7.61 -6.26 11.74
CA GLY A 130 -8.40 -7.23 10.98
C GLY A 130 -7.79 -7.54 9.61
N SER A 131 -7.38 -6.51 8.87
CA SER A 131 -6.71 -6.65 7.57
C SER A 131 -5.34 -7.30 7.71
N TRP A 132 -4.63 -7.10 8.81
CA TRP A 132 -3.39 -7.81 9.08
C TRP A 132 -3.61 -9.32 9.25
N VAL A 133 -4.67 -9.72 9.97
CA VAL A 133 -5.06 -11.15 10.07
C VAL A 133 -5.43 -11.72 8.69
N VAL A 134 -6.15 -10.95 7.86
CA VAL A 134 -6.44 -11.35 6.48
C VAL A 134 -5.15 -11.56 5.68
N ILE A 135 -4.18 -10.64 5.79
CA ILE A 135 -2.87 -10.79 5.14
C ILE A 135 -2.17 -12.07 5.60
N LEU A 136 -2.15 -12.36 6.90
CA LEU A 136 -1.55 -13.60 7.41
C LEU A 136 -2.19 -14.85 6.81
N ILE A 137 -3.52 -14.91 6.78
CA ILE A 137 -4.25 -16.05 6.21
C ILE A 137 -3.91 -16.20 4.73
N LEU A 138 -3.93 -15.11 3.97
CA LEU A 138 -3.64 -15.14 2.53
C LEU A 138 -2.19 -15.55 2.26
N ILE A 139 -1.23 -15.04 3.02
CA ILE A 139 0.18 -15.43 2.90
C ILE A 139 0.36 -16.91 3.26
N LEU A 140 -0.31 -17.43 4.28
CA LEU A 140 -0.25 -18.86 4.63
C LEU A 140 -0.79 -19.73 3.49
N VAL A 141 -1.91 -19.34 2.89
CA VAL A 141 -2.50 -20.04 1.73
C VAL A 141 -1.53 -20.05 0.55
N VAL A 142 -0.98 -18.89 0.17
CA VAL A 142 -0.07 -18.78 -0.97
C VAL A 142 1.26 -19.49 -0.69
N SER A 143 1.79 -19.40 0.53
CA SER A 143 3.00 -20.12 0.94
C SER A 143 2.80 -21.64 0.90
N THR A 144 1.60 -22.13 1.27
CA THR A 144 1.25 -23.55 1.13
C THR A 144 1.25 -23.97 -0.33
N ILE A 145 0.69 -23.15 -1.22
CA ILE A 145 0.69 -23.42 -2.67
C ILE A 145 2.13 -23.47 -3.21
N VAL A 146 2.96 -22.49 -2.85
CA VAL A 146 4.39 -22.41 -3.23
C VAL A 146 5.15 -23.67 -2.79
N GLN A 147 4.91 -24.15 -1.55
CA GLN A 147 5.49 -25.39 -1.04
C GLN A 147 5.02 -26.63 -1.81
N LEU A 148 3.72 -26.73 -2.12
CA LEU A 148 3.15 -27.84 -2.90
C LEU A 148 3.69 -27.89 -4.33
N LEU A 149 3.99 -26.72 -4.91
CA LEU A 149 4.62 -26.61 -6.24
C LEU A 149 6.12 -26.90 -6.20
N GLY A 150 6.74 -27.01 -5.02
CA GLY A 150 8.18 -27.22 -4.86
C GLY A 150 9.01 -26.03 -5.36
N THR A 151 8.44 -24.83 -5.38
CA THR A 151 9.13 -23.62 -5.85
C THR A 151 9.89 -22.96 -4.72
N GLU A 152 11.08 -22.45 -5.03
CA GLU A 152 11.90 -21.69 -4.08
C GLU A 152 11.44 -20.23 -3.98
N THR A 153 11.72 -19.60 -2.84
CA THR A 153 11.55 -18.16 -2.60
C THR A 153 12.91 -17.46 -2.59
N ALA A 154 12.93 -16.22 -3.04
CA ALA A 154 14.10 -15.35 -2.94
C ALA A 154 14.18 -14.71 -1.55
N ALA A 155 15.40 -14.56 -1.03
CA ALA A 155 15.65 -13.87 0.23
C ALA A 155 15.64 -12.34 0.05
N ASN A 156 15.26 -11.63 1.11
CA ASN A 156 15.27 -10.17 1.17
C ASN A 156 16.60 -9.65 1.75
N GLN A 157 17.26 -8.71 1.06
CA GLN A 157 18.56 -8.16 1.48
C GLN A 157 18.53 -7.52 2.88
N SER A 158 17.42 -6.88 3.25
CA SER A 158 17.27 -6.27 4.58
C SER A 158 17.11 -7.33 5.67
N ALA A 159 16.40 -8.42 5.36
CA ALA A 159 16.28 -9.57 6.25
C ALA A 159 17.63 -10.30 6.41
N GLU A 160 18.37 -10.52 5.33
CA GLU A 160 19.73 -11.11 5.37
C GLU A 160 20.67 -10.27 6.23
N LEU A 161 20.67 -8.95 6.04
CA LEU A 161 21.48 -8.02 6.85
C LEU A 161 21.10 -8.10 8.34
N ALA A 162 19.80 -8.13 8.63
CA ALA A 162 19.25 -8.25 9.99
C ALA A 162 19.60 -9.60 10.65
N MET A 163 19.53 -10.71 9.90
CA MET A 163 19.92 -12.04 10.39
C MET A 163 21.40 -12.08 10.79
N GLY A 164 22.27 -11.48 9.99
CA GLY A 164 23.69 -11.38 10.29
C GLY A 164 23.99 -10.41 11.44
N ASN A 165 23.07 -9.50 11.77
CA ASN A 165 23.27 -8.44 12.76
C ASN A 165 22.02 -8.23 13.64
N PRO A 166 21.63 -9.18 14.52
CA PRO A 166 20.34 -9.10 15.22
C PRO A 166 20.11 -7.83 16.05
N ALA A 167 21.19 -7.16 16.47
CA ALA A 167 21.15 -5.89 17.21
C ALA A 167 20.49 -4.73 16.45
N ILE A 168 20.43 -4.77 15.12
CA ILE A 168 19.75 -3.72 14.32
C ILE A 168 18.26 -4.02 14.10
N ILE A 169 17.76 -5.19 14.49
CA ILE A 169 16.36 -5.55 14.25
C ILE A 169 15.36 -4.61 14.97
N PRO A 170 15.58 -4.19 16.23
CA PRO A 170 14.71 -3.20 16.87
C PRO A 170 14.62 -1.88 16.10
N LEU A 171 15.72 -1.46 15.44
CA LEU A 171 15.72 -0.30 14.55
C LEU A 171 14.81 -0.53 13.34
N PHE A 172 14.86 -1.70 12.70
CA PHE A 172 13.95 -2.02 11.58
C PHE A 172 12.48 -2.11 12.00
N VAL A 173 12.18 -2.63 13.19
CA VAL A 173 10.82 -2.64 13.74
C VAL A 173 10.30 -1.22 13.90
N ALA A 174 11.09 -0.31 14.50
CA ALA A 174 10.71 1.10 14.64
C ALA A 174 10.60 1.79 13.26
N ALA A 175 11.57 1.56 12.38
CA ALA A 175 11.59 2.13 11.04
C ALA A 175 10.41 1.66 10.18
N SER A 176 9.89 0.45 10.42
CA SER A 176 8.72 -0.07 9.70
C SER A 176 7.50 0.85 9.85
N PHE A 177 7.28 1.39 11.05
CA PHE A 177 6.17 2.31 11.32
C PHE A 177 6.47 3.78 10.99
N LEU A 178 7.72 4.21 11.18
CA LEU A 178 8.06 5.64 11.12
C LEU A 178 8.59 6.08 9.75
N VAL A 179 9.12 5.14 8.97
CA VAL A 179 9.87 5.42 7.75
C VAL A 179 9.30 4.60 6.59
N ILE A 180 9.44 3.28 6.65
CA ILE A 180 9.17 2.36 5.52
C ILE A 180 7.68 2.40 5.15
N GLY A 181 6.80 2.01 6.07
CA GLY A 181 5.35 2.00 5.85
C GLY A 181 4.84 3.36 5.35
N PRO A 182 5.10 4.48 6.05
CA PRO A 182 4.65 5.80 5.59
C PRO A 182 5.20 6.18 4.21
N CYS A 183 6.51 6.07 3.97
CA CYS A 183 7.11 6.56 2.72
C CYS A 183 6.65 5.74 1.51
N GLU A 184 6.61 4.43 1.64
CA GLU A 184 6.17 3.55 0.57
C GLU A 184 4.68 3.72 0.31
N GLU A 185 3.82 3.80 1.34
CA GLU A 185 2.39 4.01 1.13
C GLU A 185 2.08 5.38 0.53
N ILE A 186 2.79 6.46 0.92
CA ILE A 186 2.66 7.77 0.26
C ILE A 186 2.91 7.64 -1.25
N LEU A 187 3.97 6.93 -1.67
CA LEU A 187 4.24 6.76 -3.09
C LEU A 187 3.22 5.84 -3.75
N TYR A 188 2.99 4.64 -3.23
CA TYR A 188 2.24 3.62 -3.97
C TYR A 188 0.73 3.72 -3.84
N ARG A 189 0.21 4.12 -2.68
CA ARG A 189 -1.24 4.23 -2.43
C ARG A 189 -1.68 5.67 -2.66
N GLY A 190 -0.94 6.61 -2.07
CA GLY A 190 -1.17 8.02 -2.28
C GLY A 190 -1.02 8.44 -3.75
N VAL A 191 0.15 8.22 -4.34
CA VAL A 191 0.46 8.73 -5.69
C VAL A 191 0.18 7.73 -6.79
N VAL A 192 0.77 6.53 -6.80
CA VAL A 192 0.63 5.58 -7.93
C VAL A 192 -0.83 5.11 -8.07
N GLN A 193 -1.45 4.59 -7.01
CA GLN A 193 -2.86 4.21 -7.02
C GLN A 193 -3.77 5.43 -7.19
N GLY A 194 -3.54 6.55 -6.48
CA GLY A 194 -4.33 7.78 -6.64
C GLY A 194 -4.33 8.29 -8.08
N ARG A 195 -3.18 8.27 -8.76
CA ARG A 195 -3.08 8.66 -10.16
C ARG A 195 -3.81 7.73 -11.10
N LEU A 196 -3.81 6.43 -10.84
CA LEU A 196 -4.63 5.48 -11.59
C LEU A 196 -6.13 5.74 -11.34
N ARG A 197 -6.53 6.00 -10.08
CA ARG A 197 -7.92 6.24 -9.68
C ARG A 197 -8.55 7.48 -10.30
N GLU A 198 -7.76 8.48 -10.65
CA GLU A 198 -8.21 9.67 -11.40
C GLU A 198 -8.76 9.32 -12.81
N SER A 199 -8.36 8.19 -13.39
CA SER A 199 -8.72 7.82 -14.77
C SER A 199 -9.27 6.39 -14.91
N LEU A 200 -9.23 5.59 -13.85
CA LEU A 200 -9.64 4.18 -13.83
C LEU A 200 -10.51 3.86 -12.60
N PRO A 201 -11.39 2.85 -12.69
CA PRO A 201 -12.12 2.33 -11.53
C PRO A 201 -11.20 1.80 -10.41
N ALA A 202 -11.77 1.57 -9.23
CA ALA A 202 -11.06 1.10 -8.04
C ALA A 202 -10.26 -0.19 -8.26
N ALA A 203 -10.93 -1.26 -8.69
CA ALA A 203 -10.32 -2.58 -8.84
C ALA A 203 -9.06 -2.59 -9.75
N PRO A 204 -9.10 -2.09 -11.01
CA PRO A 204 -7.91 -2.07 -11.85
C PRO A 204 -6.80 -1.15 -11.31
N SER A 205 -7.14 -0.05 -10.63
CA SER A 205 -6.15 0.84 -10.02
C SER A 205 -5.41 0.16 -8.87
N ILE A 206 -6.14 -0.54 -8.01
CA ILE A 206 -5.57 -1.34 -6.90
C ILE A 206 -4.68 -2.45 -7.47
N ALA A 207 -5.17 -3.21 -8.45
CA ALA A 207 -4.43 -4.32 -9.04
C ALA A 207 -3.12 -3.85 -9.71
N LEU A 208 -3.18 -2.77 -10.50
CA LEU A 208 -2.00 -2.22 -11.16
C LEU A 208 -1.01 -1.63 -10.18
N ALA A 209 -1.46 -0.83 -9.19
CA ALA A 209 -0.57 -0.31 -8.16
C ALA A 209 0.07 -1.45 -7.34
N ALA A 210 -0.69 -2.50 -7.03
CA ALA A 210 -0.18 -3.65 -6.31
C ALA A 210 0.87 -4.42 -7.11
N ALA A 211 0.66 -4.59 -8.42
CA ALA A 211 1.61 -5.24 -9.32
C ALA A 211 2.90 -4.43 -9.47
N ILE A 212 2.79 -3.10 -9.62
CA ILE A 212 3.94 -2.19 -9.65
C ILE A 212 4.75 -2.31 -8.35
N PHE A 213 4.08 -2.18 -7.20
CA PHE A 213 4.71 -2.33 -5.89
C PHE A 213 5.38 -3.68 -5.70
N ALA A 214 4.74 -4.79 -6.08
CA ALA A 214 5.34 -6.11 -5.93
C ALA A 214 6.54 -6.29 -6.85
N THR A 215 6.46 -5.84 -8.11
CA THR A 215 7.52 -6.06 -9.10
C THR A 215 8.81 -5.31 -8.76
N ILE A 216 8.72 -4.09 -8.25
CA ILE A 216 9.91 -3.30 -7.91
C ILE A 216 10.74 -3.91 -6.78
N HIS A 217 10.16 -4.82 -5.98
CA HIS A 217 10.90 -5.53 -4.93
C HIS A 217 11.98 -6.44 -5.50
N VAL A 218 11.95 -6.76 -6.80
CA VAL A 218 13.03 -7.51 -7.48
C VAL A 218 14.42 -6.94 -7.18
N MET A 219 14.54 -5.63 -6.95
CA MET A 219 15.80 -4.96 -6.63
C MET A 219 16.30 -5.22 -5.20
N ALA A 220 15.39 -5.54 -4.28
CA ALA A 220 15.67 -5.86 -2.89
C ALA A 220 15.82 -7.37 -2.62
N LEU A 221 15.59 -8.20 -3.65
CA LEU A 221 15.62 -9.67 -3.54
C LEU A 221 16.94 -10.26 -4.06
N THR A 222 17.48 -11.28 -3.40
CA THR A 222 18.65 -12.06 -3.82
C THR A 222 18.22 -13.43 -4.38
N GLY A 223 19.10 -14.10 -5.12
CA GLY A 223 18.81 -15.41 -5.71
C GLY A 223 18.34 -15.37 -7.18
N GLY A 224 17.92 -16.53 -7.68
CA GLY A 224 17.58 -16.74 -9.09
C GLY A 224 16.27 -16.07 -9.51
N LEU A 225 16.11 -15.83 -10.81
CA LEU A 225 14.92 -15.16 -11.37
C LEU A 225 13.61 -15.88 -10.97
N SER A 226 13.58 -17.21 -11.02
CA SER A 226 12.40 -17.98 -10.64
C SER A 226 12.01 -17.73 -9.19
N ALA A 227 12.97 -17.79 -8.25
CA ALA A 227 12.73 -17.55 -6.83
C ALA A 227 12.25 -16.12 -6.57
N ARG A 228 12.80 -15.14 -7.29
CA ARG A 228 12.36 -13.73 -7.22
C ARG A 228 10.92 -13.57 -7.70
N LEU A 229 10.54 -14.21 -8.82
CA LEU A 229 9.17 -14.18 -9.33
C LEU A 229 8.17 -14.83 -8.34
N THR A 230 8.56 -15.93 -7.69
CA THR A 230 7.77 -16.54 -6.61
C THR A 230 7.54 -15.54 -5.47
N THR A 231 8.60 -14.91 -4.95
CA THR A 231 8.48 -13.93 -3.87
C THR A 231 7.67 -12.71 -4.29
N ILE A 232 7.84 -12.19 -5.52
CA ILE A 232 7.01 -11.10 -6.06
C ILE A 232 5.53 -11.48 -6.10
N SER A 233 5.20 -12.72 -6.47
CA SER A 233 3.82 -13.21 -6.47
C SER A 233 3.22 -13.27 -5.06
N ILE A 234 4.04 -13.61 -4.06
CA ILE A 234 3.64 -13.55 -2.65
C ILE A 234 3.40 -12.09 -2.23
N LEU A 235 4.33 -11.18 -2.54
CA LEU A 235 4.26 -9.76 -2.17
C LEU A 235 3.08 -9.02 -2.81
N PHE A 236 2.61 -9.47 -3.98
CA PHE A 236 1.42 -8.94 -4.62
C PHE A 236 0.17 -9.02 -3.73
N VAL A 237 0.07 -10.06 -2.91
CA VAL A 237 -1.10 -10.35 -2.08
C VAL A 237 -1.33 -9.32 -0.95
N PRO A 238 -0.38 -9.05 -0.03
CA PRO A 238 -0.54 -7.99 0.96
C PRO A 238 -0.69 -6.62 0.29
N SER A 239 -0.03 -6.42 -0.86
CA SER A 239 -0.10 -5.18 -1.63
C SER A 239 -1.52 -4.86 -2.10
N LEU A 240 -2.29 -5.87 -2.51
CA LEU A 240 -3.73 -5.73 -2.81
C LEU A 240 -4.53 -5.31 -1.58
N VAL A 241 -4.24 -5.89 -0.42
CA VAL A 241 -4.94 -5.56 0.84
C VAL A 241 -4.65 -4.12 1.25
N PHE A 242 -3.40 -3.67 1.17
CA PHE A 242 -3.05 -2.27 1.45
C PHE A 242 -3.84 -1.31 0.54
N GLY A 243 -3.90 -1.59 -0.76
CA GLY A 243 -4.64 -0.77 -1.72
C GLY A 243 -6.15 -0.76 -1.49
N ALA A 244 -6.73 -1.91 -1.14
CA ALA A 244 -8.15 -2.04 -0.80
C ALA A 244 -8.50 -1.32 0.52
N VAL A 245 -7.64 -1.41 1.53
CA VAL A 245 -7.82 -0.69 2.80
C VAL A 245 -7.71 0.82 2.58
N TYR A 246 -6.77 1.27 1.75
CA TYR A 246 -6.67 2.69 1.40
C TYR A 246 -7.93 3.18 0.68
N GLU A 247 -8.40 2.45 -0.33
CA GLU A 247 -9.63 2.80 -1.06
C GLU A 247 -10.86 2.83 -0.15
N TYR A 248 -10.97 1.89 0.79
CA TYR A 248 -12.11 1.82 1.71
C TYR A 248 -12.10 2.91 2.78
N THR A 249 -10.92 3.28 3.27
CA THR A 249 -10.79 4.24 4.38
C THR A 249 -10.55 5.67 3.92
N GLU A 250 -10.07 5.87 2.70
CA GLU A 250 -9.61 7.16 2.18
C GLU A 250 -8.66 7.85 3.16
N ASN A 251 -7.85 7.05 3.86
CA ASN A 251 -6.91 7.52 4.87
C ASN A 251 -5.59 6.80 4.76
N LEU A 252 -4.56 7.49 4.31
CA LEU A 252 -3.24 6.92 4.07
C LEU A 252 -2.53 6.43 5.35
N VAL A 253 -2.90 6.96 6.51
CA VAL A 253 -2.31 6.51 7.78
C VAL A 253 -2.71 5.06 8.07
N VAL A 254 -3.89 4.62 7.65
CA VAL A 254 -4.40 3.25 7.87
C VAL A 254 -3.55 2.19 7.15
N PRO A 255 -3.36 2.24 5.81
CA PRO A 255 -2.48 1.29 5.13
C PRO A 255 -1.02 1.47 5.56
N ALA A 256 -0.55 2.67 5.92
CA ALA A 256 0.82 2.87 6.44
C ALA A 256 1.05 2.14 7.76
N LEU A 257 0.09 2.18 8.69
CA LEU A 257 0.14 1.42 9.93
C LEU A 257 0.03 -0.09 9.69
N LEU A 258 -0.83 -0.51 8.75
CA LEU A 258 -0.98 -1.91 8.38
C LEU A 258 0.30 -2.48 7.76
N HIS A 259 0.91 -1.75 6.84
CA HIS A 259 2.19 -2.10 6.23
C HIS A 259 3.31 -2.11 7.27
N GLY A 260 3.42 -1.06 8.08
CA GLY A 260 4.39 -0.99 9.17
C GLY A 260 4.24 -2.15 10.17
N LEU A 261 3.01 -2.52 10.53
CA LEU A 261 2.71 -3.66 11.39
C LEU A 261 3.14 -4.98 10.75
N HIS A 262 2.86 -5.17 9.46
CA HIS A 262 3.26 -6.37 8.75
C HIS A 262 4.78 -6.55 8.79
N ASN A 263 5.55 -5.52 8.44
CA ASN A 263 7.01 -5.57 8.42
C ASN A 263 7.58 -5.71 9.83
N ALA A 264 7.04 -4.97 10.80
CA ALA A 264 7.46 -5.07 12.19
C ALA A 264 7.29 -6.48 12.77
N VAL A 265 6.21 -7.17 12.43
CA VAL A 265 6.02 -8.56 12.87
C VAL A 265 7.03 -9.49 12.22
N ILE A 266 7.27 -9.37 10.90
CA ILE A 266 8.29 -10.17 10.21
C ILE A 266 9.65 -10.01 10.88
N PHE A 267 10.09 -8.77 11.11
CA PHE A 267 11.35 -8.49 11.80
C PHE A 267 11.35 -9.00 13.25
N THR A 268 10.24 -8.90 13.97
CA THR A 268 10.14 -9.40 15.35
C THR A 268 10.25 -10.93 15.39
N VAL A 269 9.57 -11.64 14.48
CA VAL A 269 9.69 -13.10 14.33
C VAL A 269 11.13 -13.47 13.98
N LEU A 270 11.76 -12.72 13.08
CA LEU A 270 13.17 -12.92 12.73
C LEU A 270 14.08 -12.77 13.95
N TYR A 271 13.89 -11.73 14.76
CA TYR A 271 14.66 -11.50 15.99
C TYR A 271 14.53 -12.66 16.97
N VAL A 272 13.30 -13.11 17.24
CA VAL A 272 13.05 -14.26 18.12
C VAL A 272 13.73 -15.50 17.55
N THR A 273 13.59 -15.75 16.24
CA THR A 273 14.17 -16.90 15.56
C THR A 273 15.69 -16.93 15.70
N VAL A 274 16.37 -15.83 15.39
CA VAL A 274 17.84 -15.81 15.40
C VAL A 274 18.47 -15.70 16.80
N THR A 275 17.70 -15.29 17.82
CA THR A 275 18.24 -15.10 19.19
C THR A 275 17.78 -16.17 20.19
N GLN A 276 16.64 -16.82 19.97
CA GLN A 276 16.03 -17.73 20.94
C GLN A 276 15.83 -19.17 20.43
N VAL A 277 15.82 -19.40 19.12
CA VAL A 277 15.60 -20.74 18.55
C VAL A 277 16.94 -21.45 18.39
N ASP A 278 17.00 -22.72 18.80
CA ASP A 278 18.18 -23.55 18.59
C ASP A 278 18.47 -23.65 17.08
N PRO A 279 19.73 -23.43 16.63
CA PRO A 279 20.12 -23.57 15.23
C PRO A 279 19.66 -24.87 14.56
N ASN A 280 19.52 -25.95 15.32
CA ASN A 280 19.08 -27.25 14.83
C ASN A 280 17.56 -27.34 14.57
N GLU A 281 16.76 -26.40 15.11
CA GLU A 281 15.30 -26.33 14.95
C GLU A 281 14.86 -25.25 13.94
N LEU A 282 15.79 -24.41 13.47
CA LEU A 282 15.54 -23.32 12.51
C LEU A 282 14.85 -23.75 11.20
N PRO A 283 15.17 -24.89 10.55
CA PRO A 283 14.53 -25.28 9.30
C PRO A 283 13.01 -25.49 9.43
N THR A 284 12.54 -25.87 10.62
CA THR A 284 11.12 -26.14 10.87
C THR A 284 10.32 -24.86 11.13
N VAL A 285 10.94 -23.83 11.71
CA VAL A 285 10.28 -22.56 12.05
C VAL A 285 10.22 -21.61 10.84
N LEU A 286 11.31 -21.52 10.07
CA LEU A 286 11.39 -20.62 8.90
C LEU A 286 10.58 -21.13 7.69
N GLY A 287 10.29 -22.44 7.61
CA GLY A 287 9.45 -23.00 6.55
C GLY A 287 8.00 -22.51 6.54
N PHE A 288 7.51 -21.92 7.64
CA PHE A 288 6.15 -21.39 7.76
C PHE A 288 6.06 -19.88 7.53
N PHE A 289 7.17 -19.15 7.63
CA PHE A 289 7.23 -17.70 7.47
C PHE A 289 8.28 -17.38 6.42
N PRO A 290 7.91 -17.28 5.13
CA PRO A 290 8.84 -16.74 4.14
C PRO A 290 9.20 -15.32 4.58
N VAL A 291 10.46 -15.12 4.91
CA VAL A 291 11.05 -13.81 5.24
C VAL A 291 11.43 -13.09 3.95
#